data_AF-A0A934RJ24-F1
#
_entry.id   AF-A0A934RJ24-F1
#
_cell.length_a   1.000
_cell.length_b   1.000
_cell.length_c   1.000
_cell.angle_alpha   90.00
_cell.angle_beta   90.00
_cell.angle_gamma   90.00
#
_symmetry.space_group_name_H-M   'P 1'
#
loop_
_entity.id
_entity.type
_entity.pdbx_description
1 polymer ?
#
loop_
_entity_poly.entity_id
_entity_poly.type
_entity_poly.pdbx_seq_one_letter_code
_entity_poly.pdbx_strand_id
1 'polypeptide(L)'
;MTKCAICFPLVALLACESKNEREKGNIPERIEPSHLGIEKVDKSNDEGSEDGQIDGLLKAGENLDVEAIRSKLRSLPPGEVESAWDLLIQENLDSNRLQYLLAASISELKHAGKIEFAFDLVNQKFGPGSIRNNLIEHCFRNLDNALNRFPSMYMSLESDVERERALTGLEQAMAYTDNLVSSDFRGVDLPPLEFEEFLQATLSYRLRATSKDRRLGILNDSFNLLEEMKADGTISSTFKNEFLLATAEKMPFEIWKMVSEENFKLEPSEMNKIAIELARANPLKALNALAKTSQNESLSHAFEQWLKMDNQAASKWMEVHRNELSQEKLEMLDASFVRFSLFSKDLSAAKHWYSRIEDTKLRANLDGRIWHAENALVSQAARNSPEKTVLEMANGTSEFEPLYLPTALNAWMKEDGEAAAQWVEREGVNLPPETRQFVAMAYAREAANQGQIDLAEQWAELIVDEERKERVMQHINNKR
;
A
#
# COMPACT_ATOMS: atom_id res chain seq x y z
N MET A 1 6.41 -30.19 46.57
CA MET A 1 5.56 -29.03 46.92
C MET A 1 6.43 -27.79 46.88
N THR A 2 6.51 -27.15 45.72
CA THR A 2 7.41 -26.01 45.49
C THR A 2 6.59 -24.95 44.78
N LYS A 3 6.44 -23.79 45.44
CA LYS A 3 5.73 -22.61 44.94
C LYS A 3 6.44 -22.10 43.69
N CYS A 4 5.69 -21.85 42.61
CA CYS A 4 6.14 -21.00 41.53
C CYS A 4 5.17 -19.82 41.43
N ALA A 5 5.65 -18.66 41.87
CA ALA A 5 5.02 -17.37 41.66
C ALA A 5 5.62 -16.79 40.38
N ILE A 6 4.78 -16.45 39.41
CA ILE A 6 5.16 -15.66 38.25
C ILE A 6 4.21 -14.45 38.19
N CYS A 7 4.81 -13.27 38.33
CA CYS A 7 4.19 -11.97 38.08
C CYS A 7 4.85 -11.33 36.86
N PHE A 8 4.09 -10.40 36.24
CA PHE A 8 4.38 -9.42 35.17
C PHE A 8 3.96 -9.80 33.73
N PRO A 9 3.55 -8.82 32.89
CA PRO A 9 2.56 -7.75 33.14
C PRO A 9 1.57 -7.55 31.97
N LEU A 10 0.39 -6.98 32.26
CA LEU A 10 -0.61 -6.54 31.27
C LEU A 10 -0.29 -5.12 30.78
N VAL A 11 -0.12 -4.93 29.48
CA VAL A 11 -0.08 -3.61 28.81
C VAL A 11 -1.08 -3.60 27.66
N ALA A 12 -1.91 -2.55 27.68
CA ALA A 12 -2.64 -1.88 26.58
C ALA A 12 -3.75 -2.63 25.82
N LEU A 13 -4.98 -2.06 25.91
CA LEU A 13 -5.81 -1.65 24.75
C LEU A 13 -7.12 -1.02 25.24
N LEU A 14 -7.38 0.24 24.83
CA LEU A 14 -8.60 0.65 24.12
C LEU A 14 -8.74 2.19 24.11
N ALA A 15 -8.38 2.78 22.98
CA ALA A 15 -8.98 4.00 22.45
C ALA A 15 -9.71 3.61 21.15
N CYS A 16 -10.99 3.98 21.03
CA CYS A 16 -11.72 4.33 19.80
C CYS A 16 -13.23 4.08 19.97
N GLU A 17 -13.96 5.10 20.41
CA GLU A 17 -15.34 5.30 19.99
C GLU A 17 -15.42 6.66 19.30
N SER A 18 -15.39 6.69 17.96
CA SER A 18 -15.92 7.81 17.18
C SER A 18 -17.20 7.35 16.51
N LYS A 19 -18.31 7.96 16.92
CA LYS A 19 -19.62 7.76 16.31
C LYS A 19 -19.73 8.58 15.04
N ASN A 20 -20.31 7.92 14.05
CA ASN A 20 -20.82 8.46 12.80
C ASN A 20 -21.83 9.59 13.04
N GLU A 21 -21.59 10.77 12.46
CA GLU A 21 -22.64 11.65 11.96
C GLU A 21 -22.20 12.21 10.60
N ARG A 22 -22.79 11.68 9.52
CA ARG A 22 -22.77 12.31 8.19
C ARG A 22 -24.06 13.08 8.03
N GLU A 23 -23.99 14.39 8.25
CA GLU A 23 -25.02 15.32 7.79
C GLU A 23 -24.88 15.57 6.29
N LYS A 24 -26.03 15.53 5.62
CA LYS A 24 -26.22 15.92 4.23
C LYS A 24 -26.23 17.44 4.15
N GLY A 25 -25.29 18.04 3.42
CA GLY A 25 -25.24 19.46 3.14
C GLY A 25 -25.18 19.73 1.64
N ASN A 26 -26.13 20.53 1.16
CA ASN A 26 -26.38 20.88 -0.24
C ASN A 26 -25.21 21.65 -0.90
N ILE A 27 -24.97 21.38 -2.18
CA ILE A 27 -24.09 22.17 -3.06
C ILE A 27 -24.96 23.25 -3.73
N PRO A 28 -24.67 24.56 -3.57
CA PRO A 28 -25.30 25.58 -4.38
C PRO A 28 -24.55 25.82 -5.68
N GLU A 29 -25.34 26.22 -6.66
CA GLU A 29 -25.03 26.44 -8.07
C GLU A 29 -23.91 27.45 -8.33
N ARG A 30 -23.25 27.20 -9.46
CA ARG A 30 -22.22 27.98 -10.12
C ARG A 30 -22.78 29.34 -10.55
N ILE A 31 -22.27 30.42 -9.95
CA ILE A 31 -22.50 31.80 -10.41
C ILE A 31 -21.40 32.15 -11.43
N GLU A 32 -21.80 32.50 -12.65
CA GLU A 32 -20.91 33.10 -13.65
C GLU A 32 -20.66 34.59 -13.33
N PRO A 33 -19.43 35.11 -13.48
CA PRO A 33 -19.21 36.55 -13.40
C PRO A 33 -19.32 37.20 -14.79
N SER A 34 -20.42 37.93 -14.99
CA SER A 34 -20.59 38.91 -16.06
C SER A 34 -20.01 40.27 -15.66
N HIS A 35 -19.30 40.90 -16.61
CA HIS A 35 -19.06 42.34 -16.78
C HIS A 35 -18.47 43.15 -15.61
N LEU A 36 -17.16 43.43 -15.70
CA LEU A 36 -16.55 44.64 -15.16
C LEU A 36 -15.96 45.46 -16.31
N GLY A 37 -16.48 46.69 -16.44
CA GLY A 37 -16.06 47.66 -17.44
C GLY A 37 -14.68 48.22 -17.10
N ILE A 38 -13.83 48.30 -18.12
CA ILE A 38 -12.51 48.94 -18.06
C ILE A 38 -12.71 50.41 -18.45
N GLU A 39 -12.59 51.32 -17.50
CA GLU A 39 -12.35 52.73 -17.79
C GLU A 39 -10.88 52.93 -18.19
N LYS A 40 -10.68 53.64 -19.30
CA LYS A 40 -9.36 54.03 -19.79
C LYS A 40 -8.79 55.12 -18.89
N VAL A 41 -7.64 54.84 -18.27
CA VAL A 41 -6.81 55.86 -17.61
C VAL A 41 -5.84 56.45 -18.64
N ASP A 42 -5.85 57.77 -18.75
CA ASP A 42 -4.97 58.56 -19.61
C ASP A 42 -3.51 58.43 -19.18
N LYS A 43 -2.63 58.27 -20.18
CA LYS A 43 -1.18 58.24 -20.01
C LYS A 43 -0.62 59.65 -20.17
N SER A 44 -0.19 60.27 -19.07
CA SER A 44 0.76 61.37 -19.10
C SER A 44 2.14 60.86 -18.69
N ASN A 45 3.10 61.00 -19.60
CA ASN A 45 4.52 60.73 -19.36
C ASN A 45 5.07 61.74 -18.36
N ASP A 46 5.69 61.26 -17.29
CA ASP A 46 6.57 62.06 -16.44
C ASP A 46 7.90 61.28 -16.27
N GLU A 47 8.95 61.83 -16.88
CA GLU A 47 10.32 61.32 -16.75
C GLU A 47 10.91 61.92 -15.48
N GLY A 48 10.94 61.14 -14.39
CA GLY A 48 11.49 61.57 -13.11
C GLY A 48 12.13 60.45 -12.33
N SER A 49 13.45 60.58 -12.12
CA SER A 49 14.25 60.06 -11.00
C SER A 49 14.21 58.54 -10.71
N GLU A 50 15.35 57.86 -10.83
CA GLU A 50 15.53 56.41 -10.61
C GLU A 50 15.07 55.93 -9.21
N ASP A 51 15.07 56.79 -8.18
CA ASP A 51 14.59 56.44 -6.82
C ASP A 51 13.05 56.51 -6.64
N GLY A 52 12.31 57.10 -7.59
CA GLY A 52 10.86 57.35 -7.47
C GLY A 52 9.97 56.18 -7.91
N GLN A 53 10.55 55.17 -8.58
CA GLN A 53 9.75 54.09 -9.14
C GLN A 53 9.22 53.15 -8.06
N ILE A 54 9.98 52.86 -7.02
CA ILE A 54 9.59 51.90 -5.98
C ILE A 54 8.47 52.48 -5.09
N ASP A 55 8.52 53.77 -4.76
CA ASP A 55 7.53 54.47 -3.91
C ASP A 55 6.11 54.46 -4.53
N GLY A 56 6.00 54.36 -5.86
CA GLY A 56 4.72 54.24 -6.57
C GLY A 56 3.99 52.90 -6.35
N LEU A 57 4.68 51.84 -5.92
CA LEU A 57 4.02 50.56 -5.57
C LEU A 57 3.23 50.65 -4.26
N LEU A 58 3.66 51.51 -3.34
CA LEU A 58 3.16 51.55 -1.95
C LEU A 58 1.93 52.45 -1.79
N LYS A 59 1.76 53.47 -2.65
CA LYS A 59 0.63 54.43 -2.55
C LYS A 59 -0.73 53.87 -3.01
N ALA A 60 -0.80 52.66 -3.55
CA ALA A 60 -2.03 52.01 -4.01
C ALA A 60 -2.69 51.08 -2.96
N GLY A 61 -2.47 51.38 -1.67
CA GLY A 61 -2.63 50.52 -0.48
C GLY A 61 -3.96 49.83 -0.18
N GLU A 62 -4.93 49.75 -1.10
CA GLU A 62 -6.11 48.90 -0.92
C GLU A 62 -6.36 47.91 -2.06
N ASN A 63 -5.69 48.04 -3.21
CA ASN A 63 -5.72 47.08 -4.30
C ASN A 63 -4.37 47.08 -5.02
N LEU A 64 -3.35 46.53 -4.36
CA LEU A 64 -2.10 46.15 -5.01
C LEU A 64 -2.42 45.14 -6.12
N ASP A 65 -2.56 45.64 -7.34
CA ASP A 65 -2.77 44.86 -8.55
C ASP A 65 -1.55 43.96 -8.74
N VAL A 66 -1.77 42.67 -8.51
CA VAL A 66 -0.75 41.61 -8.64
C VAL A 66 -0.07 41.69 -10.01
N GLU A 67 -0.81 42.07 -11.05
CA GLU A 67 -0.29 42.15 -12.40
C GLU A 67 0.60 43.39 -12.60
N ALA A 68 0.29 44.51 -11.93
CA ALA A 68 1.15 45.69 -11.90
C ALA A 68 2.48 45.42 -11.18
N ILE A 69 2.44 44.67 -10.06
CA ILE A 69 3.66 44.24 -9.35
C ILE A 69 4.50 43.31 -10.24
N ARG A 70 3.86 42.31 -10.87
CA ARG A 70 4.54 41.38 -11.79
C ARG A 70 5.20 42.09 -12.95
N SER A 71 4.47 42.97 -13.63
CA SER A 71 4.98 43.74 -14.77
C SER A 71 6.18 44.59 -14.37
N LYS A 72 6.19 45.14 -13.16
CA LYS A 72 7.27 45.98 -12.66
C LYS A 72 8.49 45.14 -12.28
N LEU A 73 8.31 44.04 -11.55
CA LEU A 73 9.39 43.12 -11.19
C LEU A 73 10.15 42.59 -12.41
N ARG A 74 9.47 42.35 -13.54
CA ARG A 74 10.12 41.95 -14.81
C ARG A 74 11.15 42.95 -15.33
N SER A 75 10.92 44.25 -15.12
CA SER A 75 11.77 45.32 -15.67
C SER A 75 12.90 45.73 -14.74
N LEU A 76 12.91 45.29 -13.48
CA LEU A 76 13.90 45.76 -12.49
C LEU A 76 15.28 45.10 -12.67
N PRO A 77 16.38 45.85 -12.55
CA PRO A 77 17.71 45.27 -12.35
C PRO A 77 17.79 44.53 -10.99
N PRO A 78 18.74 43.59 -10.81
CA PRO A 78 18.80 42.74 -9.61
C PRO A 78 18.77 43.51 -8.27
N GLY A 79 19.48 44.64 -8.16
CA GLY A 79 19.51 45.43 -6.92
C GLY A 79 18.16 46.07 -6.56
N GLU A 80 17.34 46.41 -7.56
CA GLU A 80 16.00 46.93 -7.34
C GLU A 80 14.98 45.83 -7.01
N VAL A 81 15.22 44.60 -7.46
CA VAL A 81 14.40 43.43 -7.07
C VAL A 81 14.53 43.14 -5.59
N GLU A 82 15.75 43.18 -5.04
CA GLU A 82 15.97 42.98 -3.60
C GLU A 82 15.24 44.05 -2.77
N SER A 83 15.34 45.31 -3.20
CA SER A 83 14.64 46.43 -2.56
C SER A 83 13.11 46.23 -2.60
N ALA A 84 12.57 45.74 -3.72
CA ALA A 84 11.15 45.42 -3.83
C ALA A 84 10.73 44.24 -2.94
N TRP A 85 11.58 43.22 -2.78
CA TRP A 85 11.33 42.11 -1.85
C TRP A 85 11.33 42.58 -0.39
N ASP A 86 12.30 43.41 0.00
CA ASP A 86 12.38 43.96 1.36
C ASP A 86 11.12 44.77 1.69
N LEU A 87 10.59 45.53 0.73
CA LEU A 87 9.32 46.22 0.90
C LEU A 87 8.15 45.26 1.05
N LEU A 88 8.02 44.23 0.21
CA LEU A 88 6.97 43.23 0.36
C LEU A 88 6.99 42.56 1.75
N ILE A 89 8.18 42.34 2.32
CA ILE A 89 8.37 41.76 3.66
C ILE A 89 8.00 42.76 4.78
N GLN A 90 8.30 44.05 4.59
CA GLN A 90 7.99 45.11 5.55
C GLN A 90 6.50 45.48 5.55
N GLU A 91 5.83 45.32 4.41
CA GLU A 91 4.39 45.45 4.31
C GLU A 91 3.72 44.41 5.23
N ASN A 92 2.83 44.88 6.11
CA ASN A 92 2.16 44.06 7.13
C ASN A 92 1.04 43.20 6.49
N LEU A 93 1.39 42.45 5.44
CA LEU A 93 0.54 41.54 4.70
C LEU A 93 0.29 40.28 5.53
N ASP A 94 -0.87 39.66 5.33
CA ASP A 94 -1.08 38.32 5.86
C ASP A 94 -0.12 37.31 5.18
N SER A 95 0.23 36.25 5.92
CA SER A 95 1.25 35.27 5.51
C SER A 95 0.95 34.64 4.14
N ASN A 96 -0.33 34.40 3.82
CA ASN A 96 -0.71 33.77 2.55
C ASN A 96 -0.51 34.72 1.37
N ARG A 97 -0.93 35.99 1.54
CA ARG A 97 -0.73 37.02 0.50
C ARG A 97 0.74 37.31 0.27
N LEU A 98 1.54 37.41 1.33
CA LEU A 98 2.98 37.57 1.22
C LEU A 98 3.62 36.42 0.44
N GLN A 99 3.33 35.17 0.81
CA GLN A 99 3.85 33.99 0.12
C GLN A 99 3.47 33.97 -1.37
N TYR A 100 2.23 34.32 -1.70
CA TYR A 100 1.77 34.37 -3.08
C TYR A 100 2.53 35.41 -3.91
N LEU A 101 2.74 36.62 -3.37
CA LEU A 101 3.48 37.68 -4.07
C LEU A 101 4.96 37.32 -4.26
N LEU A 102 5.58 36.70 -3.26
CA LEU A 102 6.96 36.21 -3.35
C LEU A 102 7.09 35.02 -4.32
N ALA A 103 6.13 34.09 -4.34
CA ALA A 103 6.11 33.01 -5.33
C ALA A 103 5.95 33.54 -6.77
N ALA A 104 5.12 34.58 -6.94
CA ALA A 104 4.98 35.26 -8.22
C ALA A 104 6.29 35.94 -8.64
N SER A 105 6.98 36.62 -7.71
CA SER A 105 8.25 37.29 -8.01
C SER A 105 9.35 36.29 -8.40
N ILE A 106 9.41 35.10 -7.78
CA ILE A 106 10.31 34.01 -8.19
C ILE A 106 10.05 33.61 -9.65
N SER A 107 8.79 33.50 -10.04
CA SER A 107 8.40 33.14 -11.41
C SER A 107 8.83 34.23 -12.42
N GLU A 108 8.79 35.49 -12.03
CA GLU A 108 9.28 36.59 -12.86
C GLU A 108 10.81 36.61 -12.97
N LEU A 109 11.51 36.30 -11.87
CA LEU A 109 12.97 36.17 -11.89
C LEU A 109 13.44 35.01 -12.74
N LYS A 110 12.68 33.91 -12.79
CA LYS A 110 12.89 32.86 -13.79
C LYS A 110 12.83 33.41 -15.20
N HIS A 111 11.76 34.12 -15.59
CA HIS A 111 11.63 34.67 -16.95
C HIS A 111 12.79 35.61 -17.32
N ALA A 112 13.41 36.26 -16.33
CA ALA A 112 14.61 37.07 -16.51
C ALA A 112 15.94 36.28 -16.49
N GLY A 113 15.92 34.95 -16.34
CA GLY A 113 17.10 34.08 -16.25
C GLY A 113 17.85 34.13 -14.90
N LYS A 114 17.21 34.67 -13.85
CA LYS A 114 17.81 34.99 -12.54
C LYS A 114 17.31 34.10 -11.39
N ILE A 115 17.02 32.82 -11.67
CA ILE A 115 16.46 31.91 -10.67
C ILE A 115 17.40 31.62 -9.48
N GLU A 116 18.72 31.58 -9.72
CA GLU A 116 19.74 31.40 -8.67
C GLU A 116 19.73 32.58 -7.69
N PHE A 117 19.66 33.81 -8.22
CA PHE A 117 19.52 35.01 -7.41
C PHE A 117 18.23 34.99 -6.57
N ALA A 118 17.11 34.53 -7.13
CA ALA A 118 15.87 34.37 -6.37
C ALA A 118 16.03 33.38 -5.21
N PHE A 119 16.73 32.27 -5.43
CA PHE A 119 17.01 31.28 -4.41
C PHE A 119 17.93 31.82 -3.30
N ASP A 120 18.99 32.54 -3.67
CA ASP A 120 19.88 33.19 -2.71
C ASP A 120 19.13 34.21 -1.84
N LEU A 121 18.23 34.99 -2.44
CA LEU A 121 17.35 35.89 -1.70
C LEU A 121 16.45 35.14 -0.71
N VAL A 122 15.88 34.00 -1.09
CA VAL A 122 15.07 33.17 -0.18
C VAL A 122 15.91 32.73 1.03
N ASN A 123 17.13 32.25 0.80
CA ASN A 123 18.03 31.79 1.85
C ASN A 123 18.52 32.92 2.76
N GLN A 124 18.75 34.11 2.22
CA GLN A 124 19.24 35.26 2.98
C GLN A 124 18.14 35.93 3.82
N LYS A 125 16.93 36.05 3.26
CA LYS A 125 15.85 36.87 3.86
C LYS A 125 14.93 36.07 4.77
N PHE A 126 14.84 34.75 4.60
CA PHE A 126 13.95 33.91 5.38
C PHE A 126 14.74 32.83 6.14
N GLY A 127 14.51 32.76 7.45
CA GLY A 127 14.99 31.64 8.27
C GLY A 127 14.16 30.37 8.05
N PRO A 128 14.53 29.25 8.71
CA PRO A 128 13.79 27.99 8.61
C PRO A 128 12.31 28.17 8.98
N GLY A 129 11.41 27.66 8.14
CA GLY A 129 9.96 27.77 8.39
C GLY A 129 9.10 27.54 7.15
N SER A 130 7.78 27.60 7.34
CA SER A 130 6.81 27.31 6.28
C SER A 130 6.91 28.24 5.07
N ILE A 131 7.18 29.53 5.29
CA ILE A 131 7.36 30.51 4.20
C ILE A 131 8.57 30.11 3.34
N ARG A 132 9.75 29.91 3.96
CA ARG A 132 10.98 29.51 3.24
C ARG A 132 10.77 28.21 2.48
N ASN A 133 10.18 27.20 3.13
CA ASN A 133 9.87 25.90 2.53
C ASN A 133 9.00 26.02 1.26
N ASN A 134 7.95 26.86 1.30
CA ASN A 134 7.10 27.10 0.14
C ASN A 134 7.85 27.84 -0.98
N LEU A 135 8.67 28.84 -0.64
CA LEU A 135 9.45 29.59 -1.63
C LEU A 135 10.53 28.73 -2.28
N ILE A 136 11.17 27.83 -1.52
CA ILE A 136 12.09 26.82 -2.06
C ILE A 136 11.37 25.94 -3.08
N GLU A 137 10.20 25.40 -2.76
CA GLU A 137 9.39 24.63 -3.72
C GLU A 137 9.16 25.44 -5.02
N HIS A 138 8.86 26.74 -4.90
CA HIS A 138 8.68 27.62 -6.06
C HIS A 138 9.96 27.90 -6.84
N CYS A 139 11.12 28.02 -6.20
CA CYS A 139 12.41 28.16 -6.88
C CYS A 139 12.69 26.93 -7.76
N PHE A 140 12.55 25.74 -7.18
CA PHE A 140 12.83 24.48 -7.89
C PHE A 140 11.80 24.18 -8.99
N ARG A 141 10.53 24.54 -8.77
CA ARG A 141 9.48 24.46 -9.81
C ARG A 141 9.77 25.31 -11.05
N ASN A 142 10.56 26.36 -10.88
CA ASN A 142 10.83 27.36 -11.90
C ASN A 142 12.20 27.19 -12.57
N LEU A 143 12.90 26.07 -12.40
CA LEU A 143 14.18 25.84 -13.07
C LEU A 143 13.98 25.49 -14.57
N ASP A 144 14.50 26.33 -15.49
CA ASP A 144 14.43 26.10 -16.95
C ASP A 144 15.32 24.95 -17.44
N ASN A 145 16.43 24.70 -16.73
CA ASN A 145 17.34 23.56 -16.93
C ASN A 145 17.56 22.90 -15.58
N ALA A 146 16.46 22.37 -15.06
CA ALA A 146 16.39 21.77 -13.73
C ALA A 146 17.61 20.90 -13.43
N LEU A 147 17.99 20.03 -14.36
CA LEU A 147 19.05 19.04 -14.20
C LEU A 147 20.46 19.64 -13.96
N ASN A 148 20.83 20.76 -14.61
CA ASN A 148 22.21 21.28 -14.53
C ASN A 148 22.48 22.17 -13.32
N ARG A 149 21.44 22.85 -12.80
CA ARG A 149 21.57 23.84 -11.71
C ARG A 149 21.05 23.30 -10.38
N PHE A 150 20.30 22.20 -10.42
CA PHE A 150 19.69 21.59 -9.25
C PHE A 150 20.70 21.13 -8.20
N PRO A 151 21.80 20.40 -8.51
CA PRO A 151 22.62 19.78 -7.46
C PRO A 151 23.22 20.80 -6.50
N SER A 152 23.76 21.92 -7.00
CA SER A 152 24.37 22.95 -6.13
C SER A 152 23.35 23.65 -5.23
N MET A 153 22.16 23.98 -5.76
CA MET A 153 21.10 24.60 -4.98
C MET A 153 20.49 23.63 -3.97
N TYR A 154 20.35 22.36 -4.33
CA TYR A 154 19.79 21.33 -3.46
C TYR A 154 20.72 20.99 -2.30
N MET A 155 22.02 20.84 -2.58
CA MET A 155 23.04 20.52 -1.56
C MET A 155 23.26 21.66 -0.55
N SER A 156 22.86 22.89 -0.87
CA SER A 156 22.91 24.01 0.08
C SER A 156 21.72 24.09 1.03
N LEU A 157 20.70 23.23 0.87
CA LEU A 157 19.53 23.20 1.76
C LEU A 157 19.89 22.60 3.12
N GLU A 158 19.46 23.29 4.18
CA GLU A 158 19.92 23.05 5.55
C GLU A 158 19.09 21.98 6.27
N SER A 159 17.84 21.77 5.84
CA SER A 159 16.93 20.81 6.48
C SER A 159 16.30 19.81 5.51
N ASP A 160 15.91 18.65 6.04
CA ASP A 160 15.24 17.60 5.25
C ASP A 160 13.90 18.07 4.67
N VAL A 161 13.18 18.94 5.39
CA VAL A 161 11.89 19.50 4.91
C VAL A 161 12.10 20.44 3.71
N GLU A 162 13.18 21.21 3.72
CA GLU A 162 13.55 22.06 2.56
C GLU A 162 13.89 21.20 1.34
N ARG A 163 14.64 20.10 1.55
CA ARG A 163 14.98 19.14 0.49
C ARG A 163 13.74 18.47 -0.08
N GLU A 164 12.83 17.99 0.76
CA GLU A 164 11.54 17.42 0.34
C GLU A 164 10.73 18.41 -0.52
N ARG A 165 10.73 19.69 -0.13
CA ARG A 165 10.06 20.77 -0.87
C ARG A 165 10.74 21.09 -2.20
N ALA A 166 12.08 21.10 -2.22
CA ALA A 166 12.84 21.25 -3.45
C ALA A 166 12.57 20.11 -4.44
N LEU A 167 12.52 18.85 -3.96
CA LEU A 167 12.12 17.69 -4.77
C LEU A 167 10.70 17.86 -5.30
N THR A 168 9.75 18.22 -4.44
CA THR A 168 8.35 18.49 -4.84
C THR A 168 8.27 19.56 -5.94
N GLY A 169 9.05 20.63 -5.83
CA GLY A 169 9.14 21.68 -6.84
C GLY A 169 9.71 21.15 -8.15
N LEU A 170 10.83 20.43 -8.07
CA LEU A 170 11.50 19.84 -9.22
C LEU A 170 10.61 18.83 -9.96
N GLU A 171 9.91 17.96 -9.23
CA GLU A 171 8.93 17.01 -9.77
C GLU A 171 7.88 17.72 -10.63
N GLN A 172 7.37 18.86 -10.13
CA GLN A 172 6.39 19.66 -10.84
C GLN A 172 7.00 20.32 -12.08
N ALA A 173 8.23 20.85 -12.00
CA ALA A 173 8.92 21.41 -13.17
C ALA A 173 9.08 20.35 -14.28
N MET A 174 9.57 19.18 -13.89
CA MET A 174 9.88 18.07 -14.79
C MET A 174 8.64 17.40 -15.38
N ALA A 175 7.51 17.45 -14.68
CA ALA A 175 6.27 16.88 -15.19
C ALA A 175 5.72 17.56 -16.45
N TYR A 176 6.04 18.84 -16.66
CA TYR A 176 5.58 19.61 -17.81
C TYR A 176 6.61 19.69 -18.94
N THR A 177 7.76 19.02 -18.84
CA THR A 177 8.72 18.99 -19.95
C THR A 177 8.17 18.13 -21.08
N ASP A 178 8.06 18.67 -22.28
CA ASP A 178 7.37 18.02 -23.41
C ASP A 178 7.97 16.65 -23.78
N ASN A 179 9.24 16.38 -23.45
CA ASN A 179 9.93 15.17 -23.86
C ASN A 179 10.75 14.55 -22.71
N LEU A 180 10.28 13.40 -22.25
CA LEU A 180 10.87 12.60 -21.17
C LEU A 180 12.20 11.97 -21.64
N VAL A 181 12.24 11.54 -22.90
CA VAL A 181 13.42 10.92 -23.54
C VAL A 181 14.54 11.93 -23.78
N SER A 182 14.21 13.22 -23.97
CA SER A 182 15.22 14.27 -24.05
C SER A 182 15.59 14.88 -22.70
N SER A 183 14.86 14.53 -21.63
CA SER A 183 15.19 15.00 -20.28
C SER A 183 16.32 14.13 -19.76
N ASP A 184 17.54 14.66 -19.73
CA ASP A 184 18.72 13.92 -19.26
C ASP A 184 18.73 13.81 -17.73
N PHE A 185 17.90 12.92 -17.18
CA PHE A 185 17.86 12.62 -15.74
C PHE A 185 19.23 12.23 -15.18
N ARG A 186 20.19 11.80 -16.01
CA ARG A 186 21.55 11.45 -15.60
C ARG A 186 22.36 12.67 -15.13
N GLY A 187 21.93 13.89 -15.46
CA GLY A 187 22.56 15.12 -14.97
C GLY A 187 22.26 15.43 -13.50
N VAL A 188 21.31 14.71 -12.87
CA VAL A 188 20.95 14.94 -11.47
C VAL A 188 21.92 14.20 -10.55
N ASP A 189 22.83 14.95 -9.93
CA ASP A 189 23.76 14.44 -8.93
C ASP A 189 23.09 14.39 -7.53
N LEU A 190 22.25 13.38 -7.33
CA LEU A 190 21.62 13.05 -6.04
C LEU A 190 22.18 11.74 -5.48
N PRO A 191 22.14 11.53 -4.15
CA PRO A 191 22.35 10.22 -3.57
C PRO A 191 21.42 9.18 -4.23
N PRO A 192 21.87 7.94 -4.50
CA PRO A 192 21.10 6.98 -5.30
C PRO A 192 19.65 6.76 -4.84
N LEU A 193 19.42 6.69 -3.52
CA LEU A 193 18.08 6.52 -2.97
C LEU A 193 17.19 7.76 -3.16
N GLU A 194 17.73 8.96 -2.89
CA GLU A 194 17.01 10.22 -3.10
C GLU A 194 16.70 10.44 -4.58
N PHE A 195 17.62 10.03 -5.46
CA PHE A 195 17.42 10.08 -6.90
C PHE A 195 16.26 9.17 -7.36
N GLU A 196 16.18 7.95 -6.84
CA GLU A 196 15.08 7.02 -7.10
C GLU A 196 13.74 7.56 -6.61
N GLU A 197 13.68 8.09 -5.38
CA GLU A 197 12.47 8.72 -4.83
C GLU A 197 12.00 9.89 -5.70
N PHE A 198 12.93 10.78 -6.07
CA PHE A 198 12.70 11.89 -6.98
C PHE A 198 12.16 11.43 -8.34
N LEU A 199 12.79 10.41 -8.94
CA LEU A 199 12.42 9.87 -10.23
C LEU A 199 11.00 9.26 -10.17
N GLN A 200 10.71 8.46 -9.14
CA GLN A 200 9.39 7.86 -8.94
C GLN A 200 8.31 8.93 -8.81
N ALA A 201 8.56 9.97 -8.01
CA ALA A 201 7.60 11.03 -7.77
C ALA A 201 7.35 11.88 -9.02
N THR A 202 8.42 12.20 -9.78
CA THR A 202 8.36 12.92 -11.06
C THR A 202 7.53 12.16 -12.10
N LEU A 203 7.85 10.89 -12.33
CA LEU A 203 7.14 10.05 -13.29
C LEU A 203 5.67 9.86 -12.86
N SER A 204 5.42 9.65 -11.55
CA SER A 204 4.07 9.55 -10.99
C SER A 204 3.25 10.83 -11.15
N TYR A 205 3.86 12.00 -10.96
CA TYR A 205 3.18 13.28 -11.17
C TYR A 205 2.84 13.45 -12.65
N ARG A 206 3.78 13.19 -13.55
CA ARG A 206 3.58 13.32 -15.00
C ARG A 206 2.44 12.44 -15.51
N LEU A 207 2.38 11.18 -15.07
CA LEU A 207 1.29 10.26 -15.40
C LEU A 207 -0.08 10.80 -14.93
N ARG A 208 -0.13 11.46 -13.76
CA ARG A 208 -1.35 12.09 -13.24
C ARG A 208 -1.75 13.34 -14.03
N ALA A 209 -0.78 14.19 -14.37
CA ALA A 209 -1.00 15.44 -15.11
C ALA A 209 -1.42 15.21 -16.57
N THR A 210 -1.13 14.03 -17.11
CA THR A 210 -1.40 13.70 -18.52
C THR A 210 -2.83 13.22 -18.75
N SER A 211 -3.42 13.64 -19.88
CA SER A 211 -4.72 13.16 -20.34
C SER A 211 -4.73 11.65 -20.57
N LYS A 212 -5.86 10.99 -20.27
CA LYS A 212 -5.99 9.51 -20.33
C LYS A 212 -5.47 8.90 -21.65
N ASP A 213 -5.75 9.55 -22.79
CA ASP A 213 -5.36 9.05 -24.12
C ASP A 213 -3.85 9.03 -24.35
N ARG A 214 -3.09 9.88 -23.65
CA ARG A 214 -1.62 9.97 -23.76
C ARG A 214 -0.88 9.18 -22.68
N ARG A 215 -1.58 8.70 -21.64
CA ARG A 215 -0.93 8.05 -20.48
C ARG A 215 -0.16 6.80 -20.84
N LEU A 216 -0.68 5.98 -21.75
CA LEU A 216 0.01 4.75 -22.16
C LEU A 216 1.34 5.05 -22.86
N GLY A 217 1.37 6.06 -23.74
CA GLY A 217 2.61 6.50 -24.38
C GLY A 217 3.65 6.98 -23.37
N ILE A 218 3.24 7.84 -22.43
CA ILE A 218 4.15 8.32 -21.38
C ILE A 218 4.61 7.18 -20.47
N LEU A 219 3.73 6.22 -20.17
CA LEU A 219 4.09 5.06 -19.37
C LEU A 219 5.18 4.26 -20.09
N ASN A 220 4.99 3.94 -21.37
CA ASN A 220 6.00 3.24 -22.17
C ASN A 220 7.32 4.00 -22.22
N ASP A 221 7.28 5.32 -22.47
CA ASP A 221 8.48 6.17 -22.48
C ASP A 221 9.20 6.15 -21.12
N SER A 222 8.44 6.22 -20.03
CA SER A 222 8.97 6.12 -18.67
C SER A 222 9.65 4.77 -18.44
N PHE A 223 9.04 3.67 -18.88
CA PHE A 223 9.58 2.33 -18.71
C PHE A 223 10.83 2.08 -19.54
N ASN A 224 10.88 2.61 -20.76
CA ASN A 224 12.09 2.56 -21.59
C ASN A 224 13.23 3.33 -20.94
N LEU A 225 12.95 4.54 -20.43
CA LEU A 225 13.94 5.32 -19.67
C LEU A 225 14.45 4.52 -18.46
N LEU A 226 13.57 3.92 -17.67
CA LEU A 226 13.96 3.13 -16.50
C LEU A 226 14.80 1.90 -16.88
N GLU A 227 14.52 1.24 -18.01
CA GLU A 227 15.38 0.16 -18.49
C GLU A 227 16.78 0.64 -18.91
N GLU A 228 16.87 1.79 -19.58
CA GLU A 228 18.17 2.38 -19.93
C GLU A 228 18.98 2.75 -18.68
N MET A 229 18.33 3.37 -17.69
CA MET A 229 18.95 3.78 -16.43
C MET A 229 19.30 2.60 -15.51
N LYS A 230 18.59 1.47 -15.66
CA LYS A 230 18.96 0.22 -14.99
C LYS A 230 20.18 -0.42 -15.66
N ALA A 231 20.24 -0.38 -16.98
CA ALA A 231 21.33 -0.98 -17.75
C ALA A 231 22.68 -0.27 -17.54
N ASP A 232 22.66 1.05 -17.33
CA ASP A 232 23.87 1.83 -17.02
C ASP A 232 24.19 1.91 -15.51
N GLY A 233 23.33 1.38 -14.64
CA GLY A 233 23.51 1.34 -13.19
C GLY A 233 23.15 2.63 -12.47
N THR A 234 22.48 3.59 -13.12
CA THR A 234 21.99 4.82 -12.50
C THR A 234 20.92 4.55 -11.44
N ILE A 235 20.07 3.54 -11.66
CA ILE A 235 19.08 3.08 -10.68
C ILE A 235 19.33 1.61 -10.30
N SER A 236 18.80 1.22 -9.15
CA SER A 236 18.82 -0.15 -8.67
C SER A 236 18.05 -1.10 -9.58
N SER A 237 18.45 -2.37 -9.54
CA SER A 237 17.82 -3.40 -10.37
C SER A 237 16.34 -3.68 -10.05
N THR A 238 15.88 -3.30 -8.85
CA THR A 238 14.51 -3.49 -8.35
C THR A 238 13.60 -2.27 -8.53
N PHE A 239 14.17 -1.07 -8.63
CA PHE A 239 13.42 0.18 -8.72
C PHE A 239 12.34 0.19 -9.80
N LYS A 240 12.66 -0.34 -11.00
CA LYS A 240 11.68 -0.42 -12.10
C LYS A 240 10.41 -1.19 -11.69
N ASN A 241 10.58 -2.32 -11.00
CA ASN A 241 9.45 -3.15 -10.57
C ASN A 241 8.69 -2.48 -9.42
N GLU A 242 9.39 -1.82 -8.51
CA GLU A 242 8.78 -1.02 -7.44
C GLU A 242 7.94 0.13 -8.00
N PHE A 243 8.49 0.88 -8.97
CA PHE A 243 7.78 1.93 -9.71
C PHE A 243 6.55 1.38 -10.43
N LEU A 244 6.66 0.21 -11.07
CA LEU A 244 5.53 -0.44 -11.73
C LEU A 244 4.40 -0.74 -10.75
N LEU A 245 4.73 -1.36 -9.61
CA LEU A 245 3.75 -1.73 -8.60
C LEU A 245 3.10 -0.51 -7.97
N ALA A 246 3.89 0.52 -7.62
CA ALA A 246 3.37 1.79 -7.11
C ALA A 246 2.46 2.51 -8.12
N THR A 247 2.76 2.38 -9.42
CA THR A 247 1.92 2.94 -10.48
C THR A 247 0.63 2.12 -10.68
N ALA A 248 0.70 0.80 -10.51
CA ALA A 248 -0.45 -0.10 -10.59
C ALA A 248 -1.54 0.23 -9.57
N GLU A 249 -1.18 0.71 -8.37
CA GLU A 249 -2.16 1.15 -7.36
C GLU A 249 -3.04 2.31 -7.85
N LYS A 250 -2.49 3.18 -8.70
CA LYS A 250 -3.18 4.38 -9.20
C LYS A 250 -3.83 4.16 -10.56
N MET A 251 -3.22 3.32 -11.39
CA MET A 251 -3.57 3.12 -12.80
C MET A 251 -3.44 1.65 -13.23
N PRO A 252 -4.16 0.72 -12.58
CA PRO A 252 -3.90 -0.71 -12.77
C PRO A 252 -4.24 -1.20 -14.18
N PHE A 253 -5.22 -0.60 -14.85
CA PHE A 253 -5.64 -1.04 -16.20
C PHE A 253 -4.64 -0.65 -17.29
N GLU A 254 -4.07 0.55 -17.18
CA GLU A 254 -3.00 1.02 -18.07
C GLU A 254 -1.74 0.17 -17.89
N ILE A 255 -1.36 -0.11 -16.63
CA ILE A 255 -0.23 -1.00 -16.32
C ILE A 255 -0.48 -2.41 -16.84
N TRP A 256 -1.66 -2.98 -16.58
CA TRP A 256 -2.02 -4.30 -17.08
C TRP A 256 -1.93 -4.39 -18.61
N LYS A 257 -2.46 -3.38 -19.30
CA LYS A 257 -2.41 -3.32 -20.76
C LYS A 257 -0.96 -3.33 -21.24
N MET A 258 -0.11 -2.46 -20.70
CA MET A 258 1.31 -2.40 -21.03
C MET A 258 2.00 -3.76 -20.80
N VAL A 259 1.84 -4.36 -19.61
CA VAL A 259 2.56 -5.61 -19.28
C VAL A 259 2.05 -6.81 -20.09
N SER A 260 0.76 -6.83 -20.43
CA SER A 260 0.16 -7.93 -21.20
C SER A 260 0.40 -7.83 -22.72
N GLU A 261 0.58 -6.62 -23.26
CA GLU A 261 0.76 -6.39 -24.71
C GLU A 261 2.25 -6.31 -25.11
N GLU A 262 3.14 -5.79 -24.25
CA GLU A 262 4.51 -5.45 -24.65
C GLU A 262 5.58 -6.48 -24.24
N ASN A 263 5.17 -7.73 -23.95
CA ASN A 263 6.06 -8.81 -23.51
C ASN A 263 6.96 -8.44 -22.31
N PHE A 264 6.49 -7.56 -21.42
CA PHE A 264 7.20 -7.31 -20.16
C PHE A 264 7.22 -8.59 -19.34
N LYS A 265 8.43 -9.06 -19.04
CA LYS A 265 8.64 -10.21 -18.16
C LYS A 265 8.57 -9.73 -16.72
N LEU A 266 7.42 -9.93 -16.09
CA LEU A 266 7.25 -9.79 -14.66
C LEU A 266 7.22 -11.17 -14.01
N GLU A 267 7.69 -11.24 -12.77
CA GLU A 267 7.57 -12.46 -11.99
C GLU A 267 6.08 -12.72 -11.68
N PRO A 268 5.65 -13.99 -11.56
CA PRO A 268 4.24 -14.32 -11.27
C PRO A 268 3.70 -13.60 -10.02
N SER A 269 4.54 -13.42 -9.00
CA SER A 269 4.17 -12.70 -7.77
C SER A 269 3.86 -11.22 -8.00
N GLU A 270 4.52 -10.56 -8.96
CA GLU A 270 4.29 -9.16 -9.33
C GLU A 270 3.03 -9.03 -10.17
N MET A 271 2.82 -9.95 -11.13
CA MET A 271 1.58 -10.04 -11.90
C MET A 271 0.36 -10.21 -10.99
N ASN A 272 0.49 -11.02 -9.94
CA ASN A 272 -0.58 -11.23 -8.97
C ASN A 272 -0.88 -9.96 -8.15
N LYS A 273 0.12 -9.14 -7.81
CA LYS A 273 -0.09 -7.83 -7.16
C LYS A 273 -0.87 -6.87 -8.08
N ILE A 274 -0.50 -6.77 -9.36
CA ILE A 274 -1.22 -5.94 -10.34
C ILE A 274 -2.67 -6.41 -10.48
N ALA A 275 -2.90 -7.72 -10.51
CA ALA A 275 -4.23 -8.30 -10.61
C ALA A 275 -5.13 -7.95 -9.40
N ILE A 276 -4.54 -7.88 -8.20
CA ILE A 276 -5.24 -7.41 -6.99
C ILE A 276 -5.61 -5.92 -7.15
N GLU A 277 -4.72 -5.06 -7.63
CA GLU A 277 -5.02 -3.64 -7.85
C GLU A 277 -6.08 -3.42 -8.93
N LEU A 278 -6.07 -4.21 -10.02
CA LEU A 278 -7.14 -4.22 -11.03
C LEU A 278 -8.49 -4.49 -10.37
N ALA A 279 -8.55 -5.54 -9.54
CA ALA A 279 -9.77 -5.94 -8.86
C ALA A 279 -10.26 -4.86 -7.89
N ARG A 280 -9.36 -4.20 -7.14
CA ARG A 280 -9.73 -3.08 -6.26
C ARG A 280 -10.31 -1.90 -7.03
N ALA A 281 -9.75 -1.57 -8.19
CA ALA A 281 -10.21 -0.43 -8.99
C ALA A 281 -11.54 -0.70 -9.69
N ASN A 282 -11.69 -1.87 -10.34
CA ASN A 282 -12.95 -2.29 -10.95
C ASN A 282 -12.97 -3.82 -11.15
N PRO A 283 -13.60 -4.58 -10.22
CA PRO A 283 -13.53 -6.04 -10.23
C PRO A 283 -14.06 -6.70 -11.51
N LEU A 284 -15.20 -6.22 -12.01
CA LEU A 284 -15.82 -6.76 -13.22
C LEU A 284 -14.93 -6.58 -14.45
N LYS A 285 -14.40 -5.36 -14.63
CA LYS A 285 -13.50 -5.07 -15.75
C LYS A 285 -12.19 -5.87 -15.61
N ALA A 286 -11.67 -6.03 -14.39
CA ALA A 286 -10.47 -6.82 -14.10
C ALA A 286 -10.64 -8.29 -14.52
N LEU A 287 -11.68 -8.97 -14.05
CA LEU A 287 -11.90 -10.36 -14.41
C LEU A 287 -12.16 -10.54 -15.90
N ASN A 288 -12.92 -9.64 -16.53
CA ASN A 288 -13.16 -9.73 -17.98
C ASN A 288 -11.86 -9.59 -18.80
N ALA A 289 -10.88 -8.84 -18.30
CA ALA A 289 -9.55 -8.76 -18.90
C ALA A 289 -8.73 -10.02 -18.62
N LEU A 290 -8.66 -10.46 -17.37
CA LEU A 290 -7.86 -11.60 -16.91
C LEU A 290 -8.38 -12.95 -17.44
N ALA A 291 -9.69 -13.12 -17.55
CA ALA A 291 -10.33 -14.34 -18.05
C ALA A 291 -9.95 -14.66 -19.50
N LYS A 292 -9.45 -13.69 -20.26
CA LYS A 292 -9.02 -13.86 -21.66
C LYS A 292 -7.54 -14.20 -21.80
N THR A 293 -6.77 -14.19 -20.72
CA THR A 293 -5.33 -14.49 -20.75
C THR A 293 -5.06 -15.90 -20.22
N SER A 294 -3.80 -16.34 -20.29
CA SER A 294 -3.31 -17.57 -19.64
C SER A 294 -2.89 -17.37 -18.17
N GLN A 295 -3.09 -16.19 -17.61
CA GLN A 295 -2.64 -15.82 -16.26
C GLN A 295 -3.63 -16.30 -15.19
N ASN A 296 -3.75 -17.62 -15.04
CA ASN A 296 -4.76 -18.26 -14.18
C ASN A 296 -4.58 -17.90 -12.70
N GLU A 297 -3.34 -17.82 -12.21
CA GLU A 297 -3.06 -17.39 -10.83
C GLU A 297 -3.48 -15.93 -10.60
N SER A 298 -3.16 -15.03 -11.53
CA SER A 298 -3.56 -13.62 -11.42
C SER A 298 -5.08 -13.45 -11.45
N LEU A 299 -5.78 -14.22 -12.29
CA LEU A 299 -7.24 -14.29 -12.27
C LEU A 299 -7.77 -14.73 -10.90
N SER A 300 -7.18 -15.79 -10.33
CA SER A 300 -7.53 -16.33 -9.01
C SER A 300 -7.36 -15.29 -7.90
N HIS A 301 -6.25 -14.54 -7.89
CA HIS A 301 -5.97 -13.48 -6.92
C HIS A 301 -6.91 -12.27 -7.06
N ALA A 302 -7.18 -11.83 -8.29
CA ALA A 302 -8.16 -10.77 -8.56
C ALA A 302 -9.57 -11.17 -8.08
N PHE A 303 -9.96 -12.43 -8.33
CA PHE A 303 -11.25 -12.95 -7.89
C PHE A 303 -11.36 -13.04 -6.37
N GLU A 304 -10.32 -13.53 -5.69
CA GLU A 304 -10.28 -13.56 -4.22
C GLU A 304 -10.39 -12.15 -3.63
N GLN A 305 -9.74 -11.16 -4.24
CA GLN A 305 -9.86 -9.77 -3.83
C GLN A 305 -11.30 -9.25 -4.01
N TRP A 306 -11.98 -9.60 -5.12
CA TRP A 306 -13.38 -9.25 -5.30
C TRP A 306 -14.28 -9.92 -4.26
N LEU A 307 -14.08 -11.22 -3.96
CA LEU A 307 -14.84 -11.91 -2.91
C LEU A 307 -14.76 -11.18 -1.55
N LYS A 308 -13.57 -10.64 -1.21
CA LYS A 308 -13.38 -9.84 0.02
C LYS A 308 -14.12 -8.50 0.01
N MET A 309 -14.37 -7.93 -1.17
CA MET A 309 -15.07 -6.65 -1.32
C MET A 309 -16.59 -6.82 -1.42
N ASP A 310 -17.05 -7.79 -2.23
CA ASP A 310 -18.44 -8.08 -2.52
C ASP A 310 -18.59 -9.54 -2.99
N ASN A 311 -18.77 -10.45 -2.03
CA ASN A 311 -18.89 -11.88 -2.32
C ASN A 311 -20.15 -12.24 -3.12
N GLN A 312 -21.24 -11.49 -2.97
CA GLN A 312 -22.49 -11.74 -3.68
C GLN A 312 -22.32 -11.42 -5.18
N ALA A 313 -21.75 -10.27 -5.51
CA ALA A 313 -21.50 -9.89 -6.89
C ALA A 313 -20.49 -10.83 -7.57
N ALA A 314 -19.40 -11.20 -6.87
CA ALA A 314 -18.41 -12.14 -7.39
C ALA A 314 -19.02 -13.54 -7.65
N SER A 315 -19.86 -14.04 -6.74
CA SER A 315 -20.56 -15.32 -6.90
C SER A 315 -21.51 -15.30 -8.10
N LYS A 316 -22.31 -14.24 -8.22
CA LYS A 316 -23.22 -14.06 -9.37
C LYS A 316 -22.44 -13.99 -10.70
N TRP A 317 -21.29 -13.30 -10.71
CA TRP A 317 -20.45 -13.25 -11.91
C TRP A 317 -19.95 -14.65 -12.30
N MET A 318 -19.48 -15.44 -11.34
CA MET A 318 -19.02 -16.81 -11.56
C MET A 318 -20.13 -17.70 -12.13
N GLU A 319 -21.35 -17.62 -11.59
CA GLU A 319 -22.50 -18.38 -12.11
C GLU A 319 -22.81 -18.08 -13.57
N VAL A 320 -22.75 -16.79 -13.97
CA VAL A 320 -23.03 -16.34 -15.33
C VAL A 320 -21.94 -16.80 -16.31
N HIS A 321 -20.67 -16.71 -15.93
CA HIS A 321 -19.53 -16.96 -16.84
C HIS A 321 -18.96 -18.38 -16.74
N ARG A 322 -19.51 -19.24 -15.86
CA ARG A 322 -18.99 -20.59 -15.61
C ARG A 322 -18.76 -21.40 -16.89
N ASN A 323 -19.74 -21.34 -17.81
CA ASN A 323 -19.71 -22.13 -19.04
C ASN A 323 -18.74 -21.57 -20.10
N GLU A 324 -18.18 -20.38 -19.88
CA GLU A 324 -17.23 -19.73 -20.80
C GLU A 324 -15.76 -19.94 -20.38
N LEU A 325 -15.53 -20.44 -19.17
CA LEU A 325 -14.20 -20.63 -18.60
C LEU A 325 -13.69 -22.05 -18.84
N SER A 326 -12.38 -22.19 -19.01
CA SER A 326 -11.74 -23.51 -19.01
C SER A 326 -11.83 -24.15 -17.63
N GLN A 327 -11.79 -25.49 -17.57
CA GLN A 327 -11.81 -26.24 -16.32
C GLN A 327 -10.72 -25.78 -15.35
N GLU A 328 -9.50 -25.57 -15.85
CA GLU A 328 -8.38 -25.05 -15.05
C GLU A 328 -8.69 -23.70 -14.39
N LYS A 329 -9.32 -22.77 -15.12
CA LYS A 329 -9.75 -21.49 -14.55
C LYS A 329 -10.85 -21.68 -13.52
N LEU A 330 -11.83 -22.54 -13.79
CA LEU A 330 -12.91 -22.84 -12.84
C LEU A 330 -12.35 -23.36 -11.52
N GLU A 331 -11.39 -24.28 -11.55
CA GLU A 331 -10.78 -24.83 -10.34
C GLU A 331 -9.96 -23.78 -9.57
N MET A 332 -9.27 -22.88 -10.28
CA MET A 332 -8.56 -21.75 -9.64
C MET A 332 -9.51 -20.74 -8.98
N LEU A 333 -10.71 -20.56 -9.52
CA LEU A 333 -11.76 -19.73 -8.92
C LEU A 333 -12.44 -20.44 -7.74
N ASP A 334 -12.69 -21.75 -7.85
CA ASP A 334 -13.18 -22.59 -6.75
C ASP A 334 -12.16 -22.58 -5.58
N ALA A 335 -10.86 -22.65 -5.86
CA ALA A 335 -9.81 -22.47 -4.85
C ALA A 335 -9.83 -21.09 -4.17
N SER A 336 -10.16 -20.02 -4.91
CA SER A 336 -10.35 -18.70 -4.32
C SER A 336 -11.57 -18.64 -3.40
N PHE A 337 -12.66 -19.33 -3.73
CA PHE A 337 -13.78 -19.49 -2.78
C PHE A 337 -13.34 -20.25 -1.52
N VAL A 338 -12.58 -21.35 -1.64
CA VAL A 338 -12.04 -22.06 -0.47
C VAL A 338 -11.24 -21.11 0.41
N ARG A 339 -10.29 -20.36 -0.15
CA ARG A 339 -9.45 -19.40 0.60
C ARG A 339 -10.28 -18.30 1.26
N PHE A 340 -11.27 -17.76 0.56
CA PHE A 340 -12.19 -16.76 1.09
C PHE A 340 -13.04 -17.33 2.23
N SER A 341 -13.64 -18.52 2.06
CA SER A 341 -14.43 -19.19 3.10
C SER A 341 -13.61 -19.48 4.36
N LEU A 342 -12.35 -19.93 4.21
CA LEU A 342 -11.44 -20.09 5.34
C LEU A 342 -11.13 -18.77 6.04
N PHE A 343 -10.91 -17.69 5.28
CA PHE A 343 -10.72 -16.34 5.84
C PHE A 343 -11.95 -15.86 6.63
N SER A 344 -13.15 -16.13 6.12
CA SER A 344 -14.43 -15.82 6.78
C SER A 344 -14.81 -16.83 7.88
N LYS A 345 -13.95 -17.82 8.19
CA LYS A 345 -14.19 -18.90 9.16
C LYS A 345 -15.43 -19.77 8.85
N ASP A 346 -15.85 -19.83 7.59
CA ASP A 346 -16.92 -20.72 7.12
C ASP A 346 -16.32 -22.01 6.54
N LEU A 347 -16.04 -22.96 7.42
CA LEU A 347 -15.44 -24.24 7.06
C LEU A 347 -16.35 -25.09 6.15
N SER A 348 -17.67 -25.01 6.38
CA SER A 348 -18.63 -25.79 5.60
C SER A 348 -18.62 -25.36 4.13
N ALA A 349 -18.68 -24.04 3.88
CA ALA A 349 -18.52 -23.51 2.54
C ALA A 349 -17.15 -23.85 1.94
N ALA A 350 -16.06 -23.76 2.73
CA ALA A 350 -14.73 -24.11 2.25
C ALA A 350 -14.66 -25.57 1.77
N LYS A 351 -15.20 -26.53 2.53
CA LYS A 351 -15.27 -27.95 2.13
C LYS A 351 -16.16 -28.16 0.90
N HIS A 352 -17.28 -27.44 0.80
CA HIS A 352 -18.15 -27.50 -0.37
C HIS A 352 -17.41 -27.10 -1.64
N TRP A 353 -16.73 -25.95 -1.64
CA TRP A 353 -15.95 -25.49 -2.80
C TRP A 353 -14.75 -26.39 -3.08
N TYR A 354 -14.06 -26.87 -2.04
CA TYR A 354 -12.93 -27.80 -2.18
C TYR A 354 -13.34 -29.10 -2.87
N SER A 355 -14.54 -29.62 -2.62
CA SER A 355 -15.05 -30.87 -3.23
C SER A 355 -15.17 -30.83 -4.76
N ARG A 356 -15.16 -29.63 -5.35
CA ARG A 356 -15.29 -29.39 -6.80
C ARG A 356 -13.95 -29.33 -7.53
N ILE A 357 -12.84 -29.34 -6.79
CA ILE A 357 -11.48 -29.25 -7.36
C ILE A 357 -10.99 -30.66 -7.66
N GLU A 358 -10.59 -30.91 -8.91
CA GLU A 358 -10.05 -32.20 -9.36
C GLU A 358 -8.51 -32.20 -9.38
N ASP A 359 -7.87 -31.05 -9.62
CA ASP A 359 -6.41 -30.93 -9.63
C ASP A 359 -5.79 -31.34 -8.28
N THR A 360 -5.03 -32.43 -8.30
CA THR A 360 -4.45 -33.04 -7.10
C THR A 360 -3.40 -32.17 -6.41
N LYS A 361 -2.68 -31.32 -7.15
CA LYS A 361 -1.67 -30.42 -6.58
C LYS A 361 -2.35 -29.24 -5.87
N LEU A 362 -3.39 -28.69 -6.49
CA LEU A 362 -4.20 -27.62 -5.93
C LEU A 362 -4.92 -28.10 -4.66
N ARG A 363 -5.49 -29.32 -4.70
CA ARG A 363 -6.09 -29.96 -3.52
C ARG A 363 -5.08 -30.12 -2.39
N ALA A 364 -3.90 -30.69 -2.67
CA ALA A 364 -2.86 -30.87 -1.65
C ALA A 364 -2.44 -29.55 -0.99
N ASN A 365 -2.41 -28.44 -1.75
CA ASN A 365 -2.14 -27.10 -1.20
C ASN A 365 -3.25 -26.62 -0.26
N LEU A 366 -4.52 -26.87 -0.61
CA LEU A 366 -5.68 -26.44 0.15
C LEU A 366 -5.96 -27.33 1.37
N ASP A 367 -5.67 -28.63 1.30
CA ASP A 367 -5.85 -29.58 2.40
C ASP A 367 -5.14 -29.14 3.66
N GLY A 368 -3.87 -28.73 3.55
CA GLY A 368 -3.12 -28.21 4.70
C GLY A 368 -3.79 -26.99 5.33
N ARG A 369 -4.35 -26.09 4.51
CA ARG A 369 -5.04 -24.88 4.99
C ARG A 369 -6.36 -25.21 5.68
N ILE A 370 -7.16 -26.11 5.10
CA ILE A 370 -8.42 -26.59 5.69
C ILE A 370 -8.11 -27.27 7.02
N TRP A 371 -7.15 -28.19 7.05
CA TRP A 371 -6.72 -28.88 8.26
C TRP A 371 -6.25 -27.93 9.37
N HIS A 372 -5.48 -26.90 9.04
CA HIS A 372 -5.07 -25.88 10.01
C HIS A 372 -6.25 -25.07 10.55
N ALA A 373 -7.21 -24.70 9.70
CA ALA A 373 -8.41 -23.99 10.12
C ALA A 373 -9.30 -24.85 11.03
N GLU A 374 -9.48 -26.14 10.69
CA GLU A 374 -10.20 -27.11 11.51
C GLU A 374 -9.57 -27.26 12.89
N ASN A 375 -8.25 -27.45 12.95
CA ASN A 375 -7.54 -27.53 14.22
C ASN A 375 -7.70 -26.27 15.08
N ALA A 376 -7.71 -25.09 14.46
CA ALA A 376 -7.89 -23.84 15.19
C ALA A 376 -9.31 -23.75 15.79
N LEU A 377 -10.34 -24.14 15.04
CA LEU A 377 -11.73 -24.17 15.50
C LEU A 377 -11.92 -25.21 16.61
N VAL A 378 -11.39 -26.42 16.44
CA VAL A 378 -11.42 -27.49 17.45
C VAL A 378 -10.72 -27.05 18.74
N SER A 379 -9.53 -26.46 18.62
CA SER A 379 -8.80 -25.93 19.78
C SER A 379 -9.60 -24.85 20.50
N GLN A 380 -10.28 -23.96 19.76
CA GLN A 380 -11.12 -22.92 20.34
C GLN A 380 -12.35 -23.51 21.05
N ALA A 381 -13.06 -24.46 20.42
CA ALA A 381 -14.19 -25.15 21.00
C ALA A 381 -13.79 -25.88 22.30
N ALA A 382 -12.66 -26.58 22.27
CA ALA A 382 -12.11 -27.28 23.42
C ALA A 382 -11.69 -26.32 24.55
N ARG A 383 -11.23 -25.10 24.28
CA ARG A 383 -10.98 -24.12 25.36
C ARG A 383 -12.27 -23.58 25.98
N ASN A 384 -13.29 -23.35 25.15
CA ASN A 384 -14.57 -22.81 25.62
C ASN A 384 -15.38 -23.84 26.43
N SER A 385 -15.32 -25.12 26.05
CA SER A 385 -16.05 -26.21 26.71
C SER A 385 -15.30 -27.54 26.52
N PRO A 386 -14.22 -27.78 27.28
CA PRO A 386 -13.28 -28.86 27.01
C PRO A 386 -13.92 -30.24 27.05
N GLU A 387 -14.55 -30.58 28.19
CA GLU A 387 -15.17 -31.88 28.41
C GLU A 387 -16.28 -32.17 27.40
N LYS A 388 -17.16 -31.18 27.17
CA LYS A 388 -18.26 -31.31 26.21
C LYS A 388 -17.72 -31.57 24.79
N THR A 389 -16.74 -30.80 24.34
CA THR A 389 -16.17 -30.92 22.99
C THR A 389 -15.54 -32.29 22.79
N VAL A 390 -14.71 -32.73 23.75
CA VAL A 390 -14.04 -34.04 23.70
C VAL A 390 -15.06 -35.18 23.74
N LEU A 391 -16.09 -35.09 24.59
CA LEU A 391 -17.15 -36.11 24.67
C LEU A 391 -17.95 -36.21 23.38
N GLU A 392 -18.36 -35.08 22.79
CA GLU A 392 -19.10 -35.05 21.52
C GLU A 392 -18.27 -35.64 20.37
N MET A 393 -16.97 -35.34 20.31
CA MET A 393 -16.06 -35.90 19.30
C MET A 393 -15.85 -37.40 19.50
N ALA A 394 -15.66 -37.84 20.75
CA ALA A 394 -15.46 -39.24 21.08
C ALA A 394 -16.69 -40.10 20.77
N ASN A 395 -17.89 -39.53 20.93
CA ASN A 395 -19.17 -40.18 20.63
C ASN A 395 -19.63 -40.02 19.17
N GLY A 396 -18.88 -39.29 18.33
CA GLY A 396 -19.24 -39.05 16.93
C GLY A 396 -20.46 -38.13 16.73
N THR A 397 -20.84 -37.34 17.74
CA THR A 397 -21.93 -36.35 17.67
C THR A 397 -21.44 -34.93 17.40
N SER A 398 -20.12 -34.74 17.36
CA SER A 398 -19.50 -33.46 17.00
C SER A 398 -19.61 -33.15 15.51
N GLU A 399 -19.57 -31.87 15.16
CA GLU A 399 -19.37 -31.42 13.77
C GLU A 399 -17.93 -31.67 13.26
N PHE A 400 -16.99 -31.92 14.17
CA PHE A 400 -15.59 -32.21 13.84
C PHE A 400 -15.36 -33.72 13.70
N GLU A 401 -14.49 -34.09 12.77
CA GLU A 401 -14.10 -35.48 12.59
C GLU A 401 -13.29 -36.02 13.80
N PRO A 402 -13.43 -37.31 14.16
CA PRO A 402 -12.72 -37.90 15.30
C PRO A 402 -11.19 -37.77 15.24
N LEU A 403 -10.62 -37.63 14.05
CA LEU A 403 -9.17 -37.45 13.88
C LEU A 403 -8.64 -36.18 14.56
N TYR A 404 -9.52 -35.21 14.84
CA TYR A 404 -9.18 -33.97 15.55
C TYR A 404 -9.25 -34.11 17.08
N LEU A 405 -9.70 -35.25 17.61
CA LEU A 405 -9.78 -35.50 19.05
C LEU A 405 -8.45 -35.26 19.79
N PRO A 406 -7.26 -35.60 19.23
CA PRO A 406 -6.00 -35.29 19.88
C PRO A 406 -5.78 -33.78 20.04
N THR A 407 -6.23 -32.97 19.08
CA THR A 407 -6.13 -31.51 19.16
C THR A 407 -7.01 -30.95 20.28
N ALA A 408 -8.25 -31.42 20.40
CA ALA A 408 -9.16 -31.02 21.47
C ALA A 408 -8.61 -31.38 22.85
N LEU A 409 -8.13 -32.62 23.03
CA LEU A 409 -7.52 -33.07 24.28
C LEU A 409 -6.25 -32.31 24.63
N ASN A 410 -5.38 -32.05 23.66
CA ASN A 410 -4.18 -31.24 23.89
C ASN A 410 -4.51 -29.80 24.30
N ALA A 411 -5.58 -29.22 23.77
CA ALA A 411 -6.04 -27.91 24.19
C ALA A 411 -6.58 -27.95 25.64
N TRP A 412 -7.36 -28.98 26.00
CA TRP A 412 -7.84 -29.18 27.36
C TRP A 412 -6.70 -29.40 28.35
N MET A 413 -5.76 -30.30 28.07
CA MET A 413 -4.64 -30.62 28.96
C MET A 413 -3.77 -29.40 29.30
N LYS A 414 -3.65 -28.46 28.36
CA LYS A 414 -2.92 -27.20 28.57
C LYS A 414 -3.63 -26.24 29.52
N GLU A 415 -4.96 -26.28 29.58
CA GLU A 415 -5.75 -25.44 30.49
C GLU A 415 -5.96 -26.13 31.85
N ASP A 416 -6.31 -27.42 31.84
CA ASP A 416 -6.56 -28.23 33.03
C ASP A 416 -6.24 -29.71 32.77
N GLY A 417 -4.95 -30.06 32.90
CA GLY A 417 -4.46 -31.42 32.71
C GLY A 417 -5.03 -32.44 33.70
N GLU A 418 -5.39 -32.00 34.91
CA GLU A 418 -5.96 -32.88 35.93
C GLU A 418 -7.38 -33.30 35.56
N ALA A 419 -8.23 -32.34 35.17
CA ALA A 419 -9.60 -32.64 34.72
C ALA A 419 -9.61 -33.51 33.46
N ALA A 420 -8.70 -33.26 32.51
CA ALA A 420 -8.56 -34.09 31.31
C ALA A 420 -8.18 -35.54 31.67
N ALA A 421 -7.23 -35.73 32.60
CA ALA A 421 -6.83 -37.06 33.06
C ALA A 421 -7.99 -37.81 33.75
N GLN A 422 -8.71 -37.15 34.65
CA GLN A 422 -9.88 -37.73 35.31
C GLN A 422 -10.97 -38.14 34.31
N TRP A 423 -11.16 -37.35 33.25
CA TRP A 423 -12.09 -37.71 32.17
C TRP A 423 -11.64 -38.97 31.42
N VAL A 424 -10.35 -39.11 31.09
CA VAL A 424 -9.83 -40.30 30.41
C VAL A 424 -9.98 -41.56 31.28
N GLU A 425 -9.75 -41.46 32.59
CA GLU A 425 -9.95 -42.58 33.51
C GLU A 425 -11.42 -43.02 33.55
N ARG A 426 -12.35 -42.07 33.53
CA ARG A 426 -13.79 -42.34 33.64
C ARG A 426 -14.41 -42.80 32.32
N GLU A 427 -14.14 -42.09 31.23
CA GLU A 427 -14.79 -42.27 29.93
C GLU A 427 -13.88 -42.99 28.91
N GLY A 428 -12.57 -42.71 28.95
CA GLY A 428 -11.60 -43.18 27.95
C GLY A 428 -11.50 -44.70 27.83
N VAL A 429 -11.67 -45.42 28.93
CA VAL A 429 -11.61 -46.90 28.98
C VAL A 429 -12.79 -47.54 28.24
N ASN A 430 -13.91 -46.84 28.12
CA ASN A 430 -15.12 -47.34 27.47
C ASN A 430 -15.23 -46.93 25.99
N LEU A 431 -14.30 -46.10 25.50
CA LEU A 431 -14.29 -45.68 24.10
C LEU A 431 -13.98 -46.86 23.16
N PRO A 432 -14.61 -46.91 21.98
CA PRO A 432 -14.25 -47.87 20.95
C PRO A 432 -12.76 -47.79 20.59
N PRO A 433 -12.11 -48.91 20.19
CA PRO A 433 -10.68 -48.93 19.86
C PRO A 433 -10.26 -47.84 18.85
N GLU A 434 -11.08 -47.62 17.83
CA GLU A 434 -10.89 -46.62 16.78
C GLU A 434 -10.87 -45.19 17.30
N THR A 435 -11.57 -44.88 18.39
CA THR A 435 -11.55 -43.57 19.05
C THR A 435 -10.44 -43.49 20.10
N ARG A 436 -10.24 -44.58 20.85
CA ARG A 436 -9.27 -44.66 21.95
C ARG A 436 -7.84 -44.39 21.48
N GLN A 437 -7.46 -44.83 20.28
CA GLN A 437 -6.15 -44.53 19.72
C GLN A 437 -5.88 -43.02 19.61
N PHE A 438 -6.89 -42.18 19.36
CA PHE A 438 -6.71 -40.72 19.29
C PHE A 438 -6.48 -40.10 20.67
N VAL A 439 -7.12 -40.63 21.71
CA VAL A 439 -6.80 -40.29 23.10
C VAL A 439 -5.34 -40.66 23.40
N ALA A 440 -4.96 -41.88 23.04
CA ALA A 440 -3.60 -42.36 23.23
C ALA A 440 -2.55 -41.52 22.49
N MET A 441 -2.83 -41.09 21.26
CA MET A 441 -1.97 -40.16 20.51
C MET A 441 -1.76 -38.82 21.24
N ALA A 442 -2.82 -38.26 21.86
CA ALA A 442 -2.73 -37.00 22.59
C ALA A 442 -1.81 -37.14 23.81
N TYR A 443 -2.06 -38.14 24.64
CA TYR A 443 -1.29 -38.40 25.86
C TYR A 443 0.14 -38.84 25.57
N ALA A 444 0.38 -39.63 24.52
CA ALA A 444 1.74 -39.99 24.11
C ALA A 444 2.56 -38.73 23.76
N ARG A 445 1.98 -37.82 22.98
CA ARG A 445 2.65 -36.56 22.59
C ARG A 445 2.88 -35.64 23.78
N GLU A 446 1.92 -35.53 24.68
CA GLU A 446 2.03 -34.70 25.88
C GLU A 446 3.09 -35.26 26.85
N ALA A 447 3.08 -36.56 27.12
CA ALA A 447 4.10 -37.23 27.93
C ALA A 447 5.51 -37.01 27.33
N ALA A 448 5.67 -37.15 26.01
CA ALA A 448 6.94 -36.87 25.33
C ALA A 448 7.38 -35.41 25.49
N ASN A 449 6.45 -34.44 25.37
CA ASN A 449 6.75 -33.02 25.56
C ASN A 449 7.17 -32.70 27.00
N GLN A 450 6.71 -33.48 27.98
CA GLN A 450 7.09 -33.37 29.39
C GLN A 450 8.38 -34.17 29.74
N GLY A 451 9.03 -34.80 28.76
CA GLY A 451 10.22 -35.63 28.96
C GLY A 451 9.96 -37.01 29.56
N GLN A 452 8.69 -37.45 29.62
CA GLN A 452 8.28 -38.75 30.16
C GLN A 452 8.25 -39.80 29.04
N ILE A 453 9.44 -40.12 28.49
CA ILE A 453 9.58 -40.97 27.28
C ILE A 453 8.95 -42.37 27.47
N ASP A 454 9.21 -43.04 28.59
CA ASP A 454 8.66 -44.39 28.85
C ASP A 454 7.12 -44.38 28.89
N LEU A 455 6.53 -43.34 29.49
CA LEU A 455 5.08 -43.18 29.53
C LEU A 455 4.52 -42.87 28.13
N ALA A 456 5.23 -42.06 27.35
CA ALA A 456 4.85 -41.76 25.97
C ALA A 456 4.83 -43.03 25.10
N GLU A 457 5.82 -43.90 25.24
CA GLU A 457 5.89 -45.20 24.56
C GLU A 457 4.74 -46.12 24.99
N GLN A 458 4.40 -46.17 26.29
CA GLN A 458 3.24 -46.94 26.78
C GLN A 458 1.91 -46.47 26.17
N TRP A 459 1.70 -45.16 26.04
CA TRP A 459 0.53 -44.63 25.35
C TRP A 459 0.56 -44.94 23.85
N ALA A 460 1.72 -44.87 23.20
CA ALA A 460 1.85 -45.18 21.78
C ALA A 460 1.50 -46.63 21.44
N GLU A 461 1.67 -47.58 22.36
CA GLU A 461 1.26 -48.98 22.19
C GLU A 461 -0.27 -49.17 22.06
N LEU A 462 -1.07 -48.20 22.52
CA LEU A 462 -2.53 -48.24 22.39
C LEU A 462 -3.02 -47.71 21.02
N ILE A 463 -2.12 -47.29 20.15
CA ILE A 463 -2.45 -46.80 18.80
C ILE A 463 -2.49 -48.00 17.84
N VAL A 464 -3.68 -48.29 17.30
CA VAL A 464 -3.92 -49.44 16.42
C VAL A 464 -3.45 -49.18 14.98
N ASP A 465 -3.54 -47.94 14.51
CA ASP A 465 -3.09 -47.54 13.18
C ASP A 465 -1.56 -47.40 13.14
N GLU A 466 -0.89 -48.29 12.41
CA GLU A 466 0.57 -48.36 12.36
C GLU A 466 1.22 -47.08 11.83
N GLU A 467 0.62 -46.42 10.83
CA GLU A 467 1.17 -45.16 10.28
C GLU A 467 1.09 -44.02 11.31
N ARG A 468 -0.01 -43.94 12.07
CA ARG A 468 -0.14 -42.99 13.18
C ARG A 468 0.82 -43.34 14.32
N LYS A 469 0.96 -44.61 14.66
CA LYS A 469 1.90 -45.09 15.68
C LYS A 469 3.32 -44.71 15.31
N GLU A 470 3.75 -44.98 14.08
CA GLU A 470 5.07 -44.62 13.57
C GLU A 470 5.33 -43.11 13.67
N ARG A 471 4.37 -42.26 13.27
CA ARG A 471 4.49 -40.80 13.42
C ARG A 471 4.61 -40.35 14.87
N VAL A 472 3.88 -40.96 15.79
CA VAL A 472 3.98 -40.66 17.22
C VAL A 472 5.34 -41.12 17.77
N MET A 473 5.81 -42.30 17.39
CA MET A 473 7.13 -42.81 17.78
C MET A 473 8.27 -41.95 17.23
N GLN A 474 8.15 -41.45 16.00
CA GLN A 474 9.10 -40.49 15.44
C GLN A 474 9.15 -39.19 16.27
N HIS A 475 7.99 -38.67 16.69
CA HIS A 475 7.93 -37.52 17.59
C HIS A 475 8.57 -37.80 18.94
N ILE A 476 8.30 -38.97 19.54
CA ILE A 476 8.92 -39.41 20.81
C ILE A 476 10.44 -39.48 20.67
N ASN A 477 10.95 -40.10 19.61
CA ASN A 477 12.39 -40.22 19.34
C ASN A 477 13.07 -38.86 19.13
N ASN A 478 12.39 -37.89 18.51
CA ASN A 478 12.90 -36.53 18.36
C ASN A 478 12.96 -35.73 19.68
N LYS A 479 12.34 -36.23 20.76
CA LYS A 479 12.34 -35.63 22.11
C LYS A 479 13.30 -36.31 23.09
N ARG A 480 13.90 -37.44 22.70
CA ARG A 480 14.96 -38.14 23.44
C ARG A 480 16.29 -37.42 23.20
#